data_AF-A0A1G2F8J6-F1
#
_entry.id   AF-A0A1G2F8J6-F1
#
_cell.length_a   1.000
_cell.length_b   1.000
_cell.length_c   1.000
_cell.angle_alpha   90.00
_cell.angle_beta   90.00
_cell.angle_gamma   90.00
#
_symmetry.space_group_name_H-M   'P 1'
#
loop_
_entity.id
_entity.type
_entity.pdbx_description
1 polymer ?
#
loop_
_entity_poly.entity_id
_entity_poly.type
_entity_poly.pdbx_seq_one_letter_code
_entity_poly.pdbx_strand_id
1 'polypeptide(L)'
;MQIQLIITIVGLVIGVSAILAALVFHLVDVNMTNMGFSENIKNDFFSLTLIPIMITALIIYIIMIWFTVLITNKIYGPLNRLSHYIKRLSQGEKTDEIQFRKGDAINGLREMYNSLRSNIEKTLTYNYQEMSNIFSDLENILDEISVRKLTNQQISEQLQKITSRLAKALDITSEAIEKEKN
;
A
#
# COMPACT_ATOMS: atom_id res chain seq x y z
N MET A 1 -15.51 -0.19 6.62
CA MET A 1 -14.38 0.75 6.56
C MET A 1 -14.46 1.70 5.36
N GLN A 2 -14.66 1.23 4.11
CA GLN A 2 -14.84 2.12 2.93
C GLN A 2 -15.95 3.16 3.08
N ILE A 3 -17.15 2.73 3.51
CA ILE A 3 -18.31 3.63 3.67
C ILE A 3 -18.06 4.69 4.73
N GLN A 4 -17.41 4.34 5.84
CA GLN A 4 -17.05 5.29 6.89
C GLN A 4 -16.09 6.37 6.35
N LEU A 5 -15.08 5.97 5.58
CA LEU A 5 -14.12 6.91 4.99
C LEU A 5 -14.79 7.84 3.97
N ILE A 6 -15.69 7.31 3.14
CA ILE A 6 -16.49 8.11 2.20
C ILE A 6 -17.40 9.10 2.95
N ILE A 7 -18.12 8.65 3.98
CA ILE A 7 -19.00 9.50 4.78
C ILE A 7 -18.20 10.61 5.47
N THR A 8 -17.02 10.31 6.02
CA THR A 8 -16.18 11.31 6.68
C THR A 8 -15.67 12.36 5.69
N ILE A 9 -15.20 11.94 4.50
CA ILE A 9 -14.72 12.89 3.48
C ILE A 9 -15.88 13.73 2.95
N VAL A 10 -17.01 13.12 2.60
CA VAL A 10 -18.19 13.84 2.10
C VAL A 10 -18.72 14.79 3.16
N GLY A 11 -18.85 14.34 4.41
CA GLY A 11 -19.29 15.17 5.53
C GLY A 11 -18.40 16.37 5.79
N LEU A 12 -17.07 16.19 5.71
CA LEU A 12 -16.10 17.29 5.82
C LEU A 12 -16.28 18.29 4.68
N VAL A 13 -16.45 17.81 3.45
CA VAL A 13 -16.65 18.67 2.28
C VAL A 13 -17.98 19.44 2.37
N ILE A 14 -19.09 18.79 2.79
CA ILE A 14 -20.37 19.47 3.08
C ILE A 14 -20.16 20.57 4.12
N GLY A 15 -19.51 20.23 5.24
CA GLY A 15 -19.33 21.15 6.37
C GLY A 15 -18.53 22.39 5.97
N VAL A 16 -17.38 22.21 5.32
CA VAL A 16 -16.54 23.32 4.84
C VAL A 16 -17.28 24.17 3.82
N SER A 17 -18.01 23.57 2.88
CA SER A 17 -18.79 24.31 1.88
C SER A 17 -19.92 25.12 2.52
N ALA A 18 -20.64 24.57 3.50
CA ALA A 18 -21.71 25.28 4.19
C ALA A 18 -21.19 26.48 5.00
N ILE A 19 -20.06 26.30 5.70
CA ILE A 19 -19.41 27.38 6.46
C ILE A 19 -18.96 28.50 5.52
N LEU A 20 -18.32 28.16 4.40
CA LEU A 20 -17.88 29.15 3.41
C LEU A 20 -19.08 29.91 2.80
N ALA A 21 -20.16 29.21 2.45
CA ALA A 21 -21.36 29.85 1.90
C ALA A 21 -22.00 30.82 2.91
N ALA A 22 -22.12 30.42 4.18
CA ALA A 22 -22.63 31.28 5.25
C ALA A 22 -21.74 32.50 5.48
N LEU A 23 -20.42 32.33 5.43
CA LEU A 23 -19.47 33.42 5.61
C LEU A 23 -19.52 34.43 4.46
N VAL A 24 -19.59 33.94 3.20
CA VAL A 24 -19.76 34.79 2.03
C VAL A 24 -21.08 35.56 2.12
N PHE A 25 -22.17 34.90 2.49
CA PHE A 25 -23.47 35.55 2.66
C PHE A 25 -23.41 36.66 3.72
N HIS A 26 -22.81 36.38 4.88
CA HIS A 26 -22.66 37.36 5.94
C HIS A 26 -21.81 38.57 5.52
N LEU A 27 -20.67 38.33 4.84
CA LEU A 27 -19.82 39.40 4.32
C LEU A 27 -20.55 40.28 3.31
N VAL A 28 -21.32 39.69 2.39
CA VAL A 28 -22.07 40.43 1.38
C VAL A 28 -23.15 41.30 2.04
N ASP A 29 -23.93 40.76 2.98
CA ASP A 29 -25.00 41.53 3.63
C ASP A 29 -24.48 42.68 4.50
N VAL A 30 -23.41 42.45 5.28
CA VAL A 30 -22.76 43.49 6.08
C VAL A 30 -22.22 44.60 5.17
N ASN A 31 -21.52 44.24 4.09
CA ASN A 31 -20.98 45.23 3.15
C ASN A 31 -22.08 46.02 2.45
N MET A 32 -23.18 45.37 2.05
CA MET A 32 -24.29 46.08 1.41
C MET A 32 -25.00 47.04 2.36
N THR A 33 -25.12 46.68 3.63
CA THR A 33 -25.68 47.56 4.67
C THR A 33 -24.77 48.76 4.92
N ASN A 34 -23.47 48.54 5.02
CA ASN A 34 -22.48 49.61 5.25
C ASN A 34 -22.39 50.60 4.09
N MET A 35 -22.69 50.17 2.87
CA MET A 35 -22.73 51.03 1.67
C MET A 35 -24.07 51.76 1.51
N GLY A 36 -25.06 51.52 2.38
CA GLY A 36 -26.36 52.19 2.34
C GLY A 36 -27.25 51.77 1.17
N PHE A 37 -27.05 50.57 0.61
CA PHE A 37 -27.93 50.06 -0.45
C PHE A 37 -29.36 49.87 0.07
N SER A 38 -30.34 50.28 -0.74
CA SER A 38 -31.75 50.08 -0.44
C SER A 38 -32.12 48.59 -0.47
N GLU A 39 -33.18 48.20 0.25
CA GLU A 39 -33.63 46.80 0.29
C GLU A 39 -33.99 46.25 -1.09
N ASN A 40 -34.51 47.10 -1.98
CA ASN A 40 -34.82 46.69 -3.35
C ASN A 40 -33.56 46.28 -4.12
N ILE A 41 -32.46 47.03 -3.97
CA ILE A 41 -31.17 46.71 -4.61
C ILE A 41 -30.58 45.42 -4.02
N LYS A 42 -30.73 45.20 -2.70
CA LYS A 42 -30.31 43.94 -2.06
C LYS A 42 -31.09 42.74 -2.60
N ASN A 43 -32.41 42.85 -2.75
CA ASN A 43 -33.26 41.79 -3.29
C ASN A 43 -32.96 41.49 -4.77
N ASP A 44 -32.73 42.53 -5.58
CA ASP A 44 -32.31 42.37 -6.97
C ASP A 44 -30.93 41.72 -7.07
N PHE A 45 -29.98 42.12 -6.23
CA PHE A 45 -28.67 41.48 -6.19
C PHE A 45 -28.76 40.01 -5.76
N PHE A 46 -29.58 39.73 -4.75
CA PHE A 46 -29.79 38.36 -4.27
C PHE A 46 -30.38 37.47 -5.36
N SER A 47 -31.43 37.94 -6.04
CA SER A 47 -32.13 37.17 -7.06
C SER A 47 -31.36 37.02 -8.38
N LEU A 48 -30.72 38.09 -8.86
CA LEU A 48 -30.03 38.10 -10.16
C LEU A 48 -28.60 37.57 -10.08
N THR A 49 -27.94 37.70 -8.92
CA THR A 49 -26.52 37.36 -8.77
C THR A 49 -26.31 36.17 -7.84
N LEU A 50 -26.82 36.22 -6.60
CA LEU A 50 -26.53 35.18 -5.61
C LEU A 50 -27.22 33.85 -5.91
N ILE A 51 -28.48 33.85 -6.33
CA ILE A 51 -29.21 32.62 -6.66
C ILE A 51 -28.53 31.82 -7.79
N PRO A 52 -28.21 32.41 -8.97
CA PRO A 52 -27.52 31.67 -10.03
C PRO A 52 -26.14 31.14 -9.63
N ILE A 53 -25.38 31.90 -8.83
CA ILE A 53 -24.08 31.45 -8.30
C ILE A 53 -24.27 30.25 -7.38
N MET A 54 -25.25 30.30 -6.47
CA MET A 54 -25.56 29.19 -5.57
C MET A 54 -25.99 27.93 -6.32
N ILE A 55 -26.81 28.07 -7.37
CA ILE A 55 -27.21 26.94 -8.22
C ILE A 55 -25.99 26.36 -8.95
N THR A 56 -25.15 27.21 -9.52
CA THR A 56 -23.92 26.77 -10.22
C THR A 56 -22.97 26.05 -9.26
N ALA A 57 -22.77 26.60 -8.07
CA ALA A 57 -21.96 26.00 -7.02
C ALA A 57 -22.52 24.64 -6.58
N LEU A 58 -23.85 24.50 -6.43
CA LEU A 58 -24.50 23.25 -6.09
C LEU A 58 -24.29 22.17 -7.17
N ILE A 59 -24.37 22.54 -8.45
CA ILE A 59 -24.12 21.62 -9.56
C ILE A 59 -22.66 21.13 -9.54
N ILE A 60 -21.70 22.06 -9.42
CA ILE A 60 -20.26 21.71 -9.33
C ILE A 60 -20.01 20.80 -8.12
N TYR A 61 -20.66 21.09 -7.00
CA TYR A 61 -20.55 20.31 -5.77
C TYR A 61 -21.00 18.86 -5.96
N ILE A 62 -22.14 18.63 -6.62
CA ILE A 62 -22.65 17.29 -6.93
C ILE A 62 -21.67 16.54 -7.84
N ILE A 63 -21.14 17.21 -8.87
CA ILE A 63 -20.13 16.63 -9.77
C ILE A 63 -18.87 16.22 -8.98
N MET A 64 -18.41 17.07 -8.07
CA MET A 64 -17.23 16.79 -7.24
C MET A 64 -17.44 15.56 -6.36
N ILE A 65 -18.58 15.42 -5.66
CA ILE A 65 -18.88 14.21 -4.88
C ILE A 65 -18.80 12.97 -5.75
N TRP A 66 -19.41 13.03 -6.93
CA TRP A 66 -19.41 11.90 -7.86
C TRP A 66 -17.99 11.50 -8.28
N PHE A 67 -17.14 12.49 -8.61
CA PHE A 67 -15.73 12.26 -8.89
C PHE A 67 -14.96 11.67 -7.70
N THR A 68 -15.19 12.17 -6.48
CA THR A 68 -14.55 11.64 -5.26
C THR A 68 -14.88 10.17 -5.08
N VAL A 69 -16.15 9.78 -5.19
CA VAL A 69 -16.58 8.38 -5.06
C VAL A 69 -15.91 7.50 -6.11
N LEU A 70 -15.82 7.96 -7.37
CA LEU A 70 -15.15 7.24 -8.44
C LEU A 70 -13.65 7.03 -8.14
N ILE A 71 -12.96 8.08 -7.70
CA ILE A 71 -11.53 8.01 -7.37
C ILE A 71 -11.29 7.08 -6.17
N THR A 72 -12.10 7.20 -5.11
CA THR A 72 -11.99 6.35 -3.92
C THR A 72 -12.12 4.87 -4.29
N ASN A 73 -13.09 4.51 -5.14
CA ASN A 73 -13.28 3.12 -5.57
C ASN A 73 -12.12 2.60 -6.42
N LYS A 74 -11.53 3.44 -7.27
CA LYS A 74 -10.35 3.11 -8.09
C LYS A 74 -9.05 2.96 -7.30
N ILE A 75 -8.99 3.46 -6.08
CA ILE A 75 -7.81 3.37 -5.21
C ILE A 75 -8.00 2.26 -4.16
N TYR A 76 -9.10 2.31 -3.41
CA TYR A 76 -9.25 1.47 -2.23
C TYR A 76 -9.33 -0.01 -2.58
N GLY A 77 -10.11 -0.39 -3.60
CA GLY A 77 -10.27 -1.79 -3.99
C GLY A 77 -8.92 -2.46 -4.31
N PRO A 78 -8.14 -1.88 -5.25
CA PRO A 78 -6.79 -2.33 -5.57
C PRO A 78 -5.85 -2.33 -4.35
N LEU A 79 -5.89 -1.30 -3.51
CA LEU A 79 -5.02 -1.20 -2.33
C LEU A 79 -5.32 -2.29 -1.29
N ASN A 80 -6.59 -2.57 -1.06
CA ASN A 80 -7.02 -3.64 -0.16
C ASN A 80 -6.60 -5.01 -0.69
N ARG A 81 -6.67 -5.23 -2.01
CA ARG A 81 -6.16 -6.45 -2.65
C ARG A 81 -4.66 -6.58 -2.46
N LEU A 82 -3.89 -5.51 -2.68
CA LEU A 82 -2.45 -5.50 -2.45
C LEU A 82 -2.10 -5.85 -1.00
N SER A 83 -2.77 -5.21 -0.04
CA SER A 83 -2.56 -5.49 1.39
C SER A 83 -2.81 -6.96 1.73
N HIS A 84 -3.86 -7.56 1.17
CA HIS A 84 -4.16 -8.98 1.37
C HIS A 84 -3.06 -9.88 0.79
N TYR A 85 -2.57 -9.59 -0.42
CA TYR A 85 -1.50 -10.35 -1.05
C TYR A 85 -0.16 -10.22 -0.30
N ILE A 86 0.17 -9.03 0.19
CA ILE A 86 1.35 -8.81 1.04
C ILE A 86 1.23 -9.60 2.34
N LYS A 87 0.06 -9.59 2.98
CA LYS A 87 -0.17 -10.35 4.22
C LYS A 87 0.01 -11.85 4.02
N ARG A 88 -0.52 -12.40 2.93
CA ARG A 88 -0.34 -13.83 2.60
C ARG A 88 1.13 -14.15 2.31
N LEU A 89 1.81 -13.29 1.54
CA LEU A 89 3.25 -13.43 1.26
C LEU A 89 4.08 -13.39 2.54
N SER A 90 3.78 -12.49 3.49
CA SER A 90 4.48 -12.40 4.78
C SER A 90 4.22 -13.58 5.70
N GLN A 91 3.11 -14.30 5.51
CA GLN A 91 2.80 -15.54 6.23
C GLN A 91 3.47 -16.77 5.62
N GLY A 92 4.29 -16.59 4.58
CA GLY A 92 4.95 -17.69 3.85
C GLY A 92 3.99 -18.47 2.96
N GLU A 93 2.78 -17.98 2.72
CA GLU A 93 1.85 -18.62 1.79
C GLU A 93 2.29 -18.39 0.35
N LYS A 94 2.15 -19.42 -0.50
CA LYS A 94 2.29 -19.25 -1.93
C LYS A 94 1.18 -18.32 -2.44
N THR A 95 1.61 -17.22 -3.04
CA THR A 95 0.73 -16.21 -3.65
C THR A 95 0.93 -16.21 -5.15
N ASP A 96 -0.08 -15.80 -5.90
CA ASP A 96 0.03 -15.61 -7.35
C ASP A 96 0.50 -14.18 -7.67
N GLU A 97 0.83 -13.92 -8.93
CA GLU A 97 1.06 -12.55 -9.39
C GLU A 97 -0.20 -11.70 -9.20
N ILE A 98 0.00 -10.45 -8.77
CA ILE A 98 -1.11 -9.52 -8.66
C ILE A 98 -1.41 -8.92 -10.04
N GLN A 99 -2.69 -8.85 -10.40
CA GLN A 99 -3.17 -8.12 -11.56
C GLN A 99 -4.26 -7.12 -11.15
N PHE A 100 -4.02 -5.86 -11.48
CA PHE A 100 -4.99 -4.78 -11.33
C PHE A 100 -5.74 -4.53 -12.63
N ARG A 101 -6.92 -3.90 -12.53
CA ARG A 101 -7.74 -3.58 -13.69
C ARG A 101 -7.15 -2.39 -14.44
N LYS A 102 -7.43 -2.31 -15.75
CA LYS A 102 -7.05 -1.16 -16.57
C LYS A 102 -7.72 0.10 -16.02
N GLY A 103 -6.92 1.11 -15.67
CA GLY A 103 -7.40 2.37 -15.09
C GLY A 103 -7.43 2.42 -13.56
N ASP A 104 -6.98 1.38 -12.86
CA ASP A 104 -6.68 1.46 -11.42
C ASP A 104 -5.50 2.42 -11.18
N ALA A 105 -5.61 3.26 -10.16
CA ALA A 105 -4.64 4.33 -9.89
C ALA A 105 -3.26 3.82 -9.44
N ILE A 106 -3.17 2.58 -8.98
CA ILE A 106 -1.97 2.01 -8.34
C ILE A 106 -1.27 0.95 -9.20
N ASN A 107 -1.43 1.01 -10.52
CA ASN A 107 -0.83 0.02 -11.44
C ASN A 107 0.71 -0.09 -11.30
N GLY A 108 1.41 0.97 -10.89
CA GLY A 108 2.85 0.91 -10.61
C GLY A 108 3.23 0.00 -9.44
N LEU A 109 2.35 -0.21 -8.46
CA LEU A 109 2.61 -1.10 -7.32
C LEU A 109 2.60 -2.59 -7.70
N ARG A 110 2.01 -2.92 -8.86
CA ARG A 110 1.98 -4.29 -9.40
C ARG A 110 3.38 -4.84 -9.61
N GLU A 111 4.23 -4.06 -10.27
CA GLU A 111 5.58 -4.46 -10.64
C GLU A 111 6.46 -4.62 -9.40
N MET A 112 6.30 -3.71 -8.43
CA MET A 112 6.98 -3.79 -7.14
C MET A 112 6.59 -5.07 -6.38
N TYR A 113 5.30 -5.38 -6.26
CA TYR A 113 4.84 -6.59 -5.58
C TYR A 113 5.32 -7.87 -6.28
N ASN A 114 5.15 -7.95 -7.61
CA ASN A 114 5.56 -9.15 -8.35
C ASN A 114 7.08 -9.37 -8.28
N SER A 115 7.86 -8.29 -8.30
CA SER A 115 9.33 -8.36 -8.12
C SER A 115 9.70 -8.83 -6.71
N LEU A 116 9.04 -8.29 -5.67
CA LEU A 116 9.25 -8.73 -4.28
C LEU A 116 8.93 -10.22 -4.12
N ARG A 117 7.77 -10.66 -4.59
CA ARG A 117 7.35 -12.07 -4.59
C ARG A 117 8.38 -12.95 -5.30
N SER A 118 8.80 -12.57 -6.50
CA SER A 118 9.80 -13.33 -7.27
C SER A 118 11.13 -13.46 -6.54
N ASN A 119 11.59 -12.40 -5.89
CA ASN A 119 12.85 -12.41 -5.14
C ASN A 119 12.74 -13.31 -3.89
N ILE A 120 11.62 -13.26 -3.16
CA ILE A 120 11.38 -14.14 -2.01
C ILE A 120 11.36 -15.61 -2.45
N GLU A 121 10.65 -15.94 -3.54
CA GLU A 121 10.59 -17.30 -4.07
C GLU A 121 11.98 -17.82 -4.50
N LYS A 122 12.79 -16.98 -5.14
CA LYS A 122 14.17 -17.32 -5.51
C LYS A 122 15.04 -17.59 -4.30
N THR A 123 14.99 -16.72 -3.29
CA THR A 123 15.77 -16.88 -2.05
C THR A 123 15.36 -18.14 -1.30
N LEU A 124 14.06 -18.42 -1.18
CA LEU A 124 13.58 -19.65 -0.57
C LEU A 124 14.06 -20.89 -1.33
N THR A 125 13.91 -20.89 -2.65
CA THR A 125 14.36 -22.01 -3.50
C THR A 125 15.86 -22.26 -3.37
N TYR A 126 16.66 -21.20 -3.37
CA TYR A 126 18.10 -21.27 -3.17
C TYR A 126 18.44 -21.89 -1.80
N ASN A 127 17.80 -21.42 -0.72
CA ASN A 127 18.03 -21.93 0.62
C ASN A 127 17.65 -23.41 0.77
N TYR A 128 16.52 -23.82 0.20
CA TYR A 128 16.11 -25.23 0.20
C TYR A 128 17.12 -26.11 -0.56
N GLN A 129 17.58 -25.66 -1.73
CA GLN A 129 18.57 -26.40 -2.51
C GLN A 129 19.91 -26.52 -1.79
N GLU A 130 20.39 -25.43 -1.18
CA GLU A 130 21.65 -25.45 -0.42
C GLU A 130 21.55 -26.36 0.81
N MET A 131 20.42 -26.33 1.52
CA MET A 131 20.19 -27.22 2.65
C MET A 131 20.16 -28.70 2.22
N SER A 132 19.51 -29.01 1.08
CA SER A 132 19.52 -30.35 0.51
C SER A 132 20.93 -30.81 0.13
N ASN A 133 21.75 -29.93 -0.44
CA ASN A 133 23.13 -30.23 -0.79
C ASN A 133 23.97 -30.51 0.47
N ILE A 134 23.79 -29.72 1.52
CA ILE A 134 24.47 -29.93 2.82
C ILE A 134 24.11 -31.29 3.42
N PHE A 135 22.83 -31.69 3.39
CA PHE A 135 22.41 -33.00 3.88
C PHE A 135 23.03 -34.15 3.07
N SER A 136 23.07 -34.03 1.74
CA SER A 136 23.70 -35.04 0.88
C SER A 136 25.22 -35.13 1.14
N ASP A 137 25.89 -34.00 1.34
CA ASP A 137 27.32 -33.98 1.71
C ASP A 137 27.56 -34.66 3.07
N LEU A 138 26.69 -34.45 4.06
CA LEU A 138 26.76 -35.13 5.35
C LEU A 138 26.55 -36.64 5.24
N GLU A 139 25.60 -37.08 4.41
CA GLU A 139 25.35 -38.51 4.14
C GLU A 139 26.57 -39.17 3.50
N ASN A 140 27.16 -38.52 2.49
CA ASN A 140 28.39 -38.99 1.85
C ASN A 140 29.55 -39.14 2.86
N ILE A 141 29.72 -38.17 3.77
CA ILE A 141 30.75 -38.26 4.83
C ILE A 141 30.47 -39.45 5.75
N LEU A 142 29.21 -39.65 6.17
CA LEU A 142 28.83 -40.78 7.04
C LEU A 142 29.11 -42.12 6.36
N ASP A 143 28.79 -42.25 5.07
CA ASP A 143 29.09 -43.44 4.27
C ASP A 143 30.60 -43.67 4.17
N GLU A 144 31.39 -42.64 3.87
CA GLU A 144 32.84 -42.76 3.80
C GLU A 144 33.51 -43.10 5.14
N ILE A 145 32.94 -42.65 6.26
CA ILE A 145 33.35 -43.04 7.61
C ILE A 145 33.01 -44.52 7.88
N SER A 146 31.81 -44.97 7.50
CA SER A 146 31.35 -46.34 7.71
C SER A 146 32.25 -47.37 6.99
N VAL A 147 32.77 -47.00 5.81
CA VAL A 147 33.69 -47.81 5.01
C VAL A 147 35.17 -47.61 5.44
N ARG A 148 35.43 -46.84 6.52
CA ARG A 148 36.78 -46.47 7.01
C ARG A 148 37.68 -45.84 5.93
N LYS A 149 37.07 -45.13 4.97
CA LYS A 149 37.74 -44.57 3.81
C LYS A 149 38.40 -43.22 4.10
N LEU A 150 37.94 -42.52 5.14
CA LEU A 150 38.45 -41.23 5.58
C LEU A 150 39.30 -41.34 6.85
N THR A 151 40.34 -40.51 6.93
CA THR A 151 41.09 -40.27 8.17
C THR A 151 40.41 -39.20 9.03
N ASN A 152 40.65 -39.23 10.35
CA ASN A 152 40.08 -38.25 11.30
C ASN A 152 40.35 -36.79 10.91
N GLN A 153 41.49 -36.50 10.28
CA GLN A 153 41.81 -35.15 9.81
C GLN A 153 40.90 -34.73 8.63
N GLN A 154 40.67 -35.62 7.66
CA GLN A 154 39.80 -35.35 6.52
C GLN A 154 38.33 -35.16 6.95
N ILE A 155 37.88 -35.92 7.96
CA ILE A 155 36.54 -35.75 8.55
C ILE A 155 36.41 -34.36 9.16
N SER A 156 37.42 -33.92 9.94
CA SER A 156 37.44 -32.60 10.56
C SER A 156 37.39 -31.47 9.52
N GLU A 157 38.18 -31.57 8.45
CA GLU A 157 38.21 -30.57 7.37
C GLU A 157 36.87 -30.47 6.63
N GLN A 158 36.24 -31.61 6.32
CA GLN A 158 34.93 -31.62 5.64
C GLN A 158 33.80 -31.09 6.52
N LEU A 159 33.78 -31.46 7.81
CA LEU A 159 32.83 -30.91 8.77
C LEU A 159 33.02 -29.41 8.98
N GLN A 160 34.26 -28.92 9.00
CA GLN A 160 34.56 -27.49 9.09
C GLN A 160 34.06 -26.72 7.86
N LYS A 161 34.18 -27.32 6.67
CA LYS A 161 33.65 -26.74 5.42
C LYS A 161 32.12 -26.68 5.42
N ILE A 162 31.45 -27.73 5.90
CA ILE A 162 29.98 -27.77 6.01
C ILE A 162 29.48 -26.76 7.04
N THR A 163 30.10 -26.69 8.22
CA THR A 163 29.73 -25.70 9.25
C THR A 163 29.94 -24.27 8.77
N SER A 164 31.00 -23.99 8.01
CA SER A 164 31.19 -22.68 7.38
C SER A 164 30.10 -22.34 6.34
N ARG A 165 29.71 -23.30 5.49
CA ARG A 165 28.60 -23.12 4.54
C ARG A 165 27.25 -22.91 5.23
N LEU A 166 26.98 -23.67 6.30
CA LEU A 166 25.78 -23.53 7.11
C LEU A 166 25.74 -22.16 7.80
N ALA A 167 26.86 -21.73 8.39
CA ALA A 167 26.98 -20.40 9.00
C ALA A 167 26.72 -19.29 7.97
N LYS A 168 27.27 -19.40 6.76
CA LYS A 168 27.02 -18.44 5.68
C LYS A 168 25.55 -18.42 5.22
N ALA A 169 24.90 -19.58 5.12
CA ALA A 169 23.48 -19.66 4.77
C ALA A 169 22.58 -19.03 5.87
N LEU A 170 22.96 -19.18 7.14
CA LEU A 170 22.28 -18.57 8.29
C LEU A 170 22.54 -17.06 8.43
N ASP A 171 23.75 -16.60 8.11
CA ASP A 171 24.12 -15.17 8.21
C ASP A 171 23.34 -14.31 7.19
N ILE A 172 23.17 -14.82 5.96
CA ILE A 172 22.32 -14.19 4.93
C ILE A 172 20.86 -14.06 5.43
N THR A 173 20.38 -15.01 6.23
CA THR A 173 19.04 -14.91 6.85
C THR A 173 18.99 -13.94 8.03
N SER A 174 20.11 -13.70 8.73
CA SER A 174 20.18 -12.81 9.90
C SER A 174 20.34 -11.33 9.51
N GLU A 175 21.18 -11.00 8.53
CA GLU A 175 21.32 -9.63 8.03
C GLU A 175 20.01 -9.06 7.44
N ALA A 176 19.17 -9.93 6.87
CA ALA A 176 17.85 -9.57 6.36
C ALA A 176 16.87 -9.20 7.49
N ILE A 177 17.05 -9.73 8.71
CA ILE A 177 16.18 -9.52 9.87
C ILE A 177 16.59 -8.27 10.67
N GLU A 178 17.89 -7.94 10.75
CA GLU A 178 18.36 -6.74 11.47
C GLU A 178 18.03 -5.42 10.77
N LYS A 179 17.94 -5.40 9.43
CA LYS A 179 17.54 -4.21 8.66
C LYS A 179 16.07 -3.80 8.83
N GLU A 180 15.20 -4.68 9.33
CA GLU A 180 13.78 -4.36 9.60
C GLU A 180 13.54 -3.76 11.00
N LYS A 181 14.55 -3.76 11.88
CA LYS A 181 14.44 -3.25 13.26
C LYS A 181 14.89 -1.79 13.44
N ASN A 182 15.47 -1.17 12.42
CA ASN A 182 15.90 0.24 12.41
C ASN A 182 15.10 1.03 11.36
#